data_AF-A0A840HAU4-F1
#
_entry.id   AF-A0A840HAU4-F1
#
_cell.length_a   1.000
_cell.length_b   1.000
_cell.length_c   1.000
_cell.angle_alpha   90.00
_cell.angle_beta   90.00
_cell.angle_gamma   90.00
#
_symmetry.space_group_name_H-M   'P 1'
#
loop_
_entity.id
_entity.type
_entity.pdbx_description
1 polymer ?
#
loop_
_entity_poly.entity_id
_entity_poly.type
_entity_poly.pdbx_seq_one_letter_code
_entity_poly.pdbx_strand_id
1 'polypeptide(L)'
;MLDDFGRRLGRAWCETAEEDANRATLLRHLVEGQYLHPARVVAFNTAEGWSRDATAEIADELRRRFVEFEETDPSLLEFLERAARH
;
A
#
# COMPACT_ATOMS: atom_id res chain seq x y z
N MET A 1 2.63 5.28 3.35
CA MET A 1 3.02 4.00 2.70
C MET A 1 4.49 3.74 2.98
N LEU A 2 4.92 2.49 3.23
CA LEU A 2 6.34 2.14 3.26
C LEU A 2 6.71 1.50 1.92
N ASP A 3 7.68 2.08 1.22
CA ASP A 3 8.22 1.52 -0.02
C ASP A 3 9.61 0.91 0.21
N ASP A 4 9.95 -0.10 -0.58
CA ASP A 4 11.25 -0.78 -0.57
C ASP A 4 12.05 -0.48 -1.84
N PHE A 5 13.03 0.42 -1.73
CA PHE A 5 13.91 0.82 -2.83
C PHE A 5 15.14 -0.11 -2.98
N GLY A 6 15.06 -1.31 -2.39
CA GLY A 6 16.08 -2.34 -2.46
C GLY A 6 17.29 -2.08 -1.55
N ARG A 7 18.26 -2.98 -1.60
CA ARG A 7 19.38 -3.04 -0.63
C ARG A 7 20.20 -1.76 -0.50
N ARG A 8 20.34 -0.97 -1.58
CA ARG A 8 21.20 0.22 -1.60
C ARG A 8 20.54 1.43 -0.96
N LEU A 9 19.24 1.60 -1.16
CA LEU A 9 18.48 2.77 -0.71
C LEU A 9 17.62 2.45 0.53
N GLY A 10 17.31 1.18 0.76
CA GLY A 10 16.53 0.71 1.89
C GLY A 10 15.04 1.01 1.72
N ARG A 11 14.35 1.13 2.86
CA ARG A 11 12.91 1.43 2.90
C ARG A 11 12.66 2.84 3.39
N ALA A 12 11.68 3.52 2.83
CA ALA A 12 11.28 4.86 3.27
C ALA A 12 9.76 5.02 3.26
N TRP A 13 9.29 5.92 4.14
CA TRP A 13 7.88 6.30 4.18
C TRP A 13 7.63 7.34 3.09
N CYS A 14 6.74 7.03 2.14
CA CYS A 14 6.35 7.98 1.12
C CYS A 14 5.51 9.10 1.74
N GLU A 15 5.89 10.34 1.45
CA GLU A 15 5.09 11.51 1.78
C GLU A 15 3.77 11.47 1.03
N THR A 16 2.71 11.93 1.67
CA THR A 16 1.37 12.02 1.11
C THR A 16 0.70 13.21 1.79
N ALA A 17 -0.02 14.03 1.04
CA ALA A 17 -0.78 15.13 1.62
C ALA A 17 -1.81 14.59 2.63
N GLU A 18 -2.14 15.37 3.66
CA GLU A 18 -3.04 14.92 4.73
C GLU A 18 -4.42 14.56 4.17
N GLU A 19 -4.94 15.37 3.24
CA GLU A 19 -6.17 15.14 2.51
C GLU A 19 -6.16 13.85 1.66
N ASP A 20 -4.98 13.42 1.22
CA ASP A 20 -4.76 12.24 0.39
C ASP A 20 -4.39 10.99 1.21
N ALA A 21 -4.14 11.14 2.51
CA ALA A 21 -3.84 10.04 3.43
C ALA A 21 -5.09 9.23 3.86
N ASN A 22 -6.16 9.28 3.05
CA ASN A 22 -7.37 8.52 3.27
C ASN A 22 -7.36 7.20 2.49
N ARG A 23 -8.19 6.24 2.93
CA ARG A 23 -8.25 4.88 2.37
C ARG A 23 -8.58 4.86 0.88
N ALA A 24 -9.52 5.68 0.42
CA ALA A 24 -9.96 5.67 -0.98
C ALA A 24 -8.86 6.18 -1.91
N THR A 25 -8.19 7.27 -1.53
CA THR A 25 -7.05 7.82 -2.28
C THR A 25 -5.88 6.84 -2.29
N LEU A 26 -5.56 6.20 -1.16
CA LEU A 26 -4.52 5.17 -1.09
C LEU A 26 -4.76 4.02 -2.08
N LEU A 27 -5.97 3.46 -2.11
CA LEU A 27 -6.31 2.37 -3.03
C LEU A 27 -6.14 2.79 -4.49
N ARG A 28 -6.59 4.00 -4.83
CA ARG A 28 -6.43 4.57 -6.18
C ARG A 28 -4.95 4.73 -6.54
N HIS A 29 -4.13 5.31 -5.66
CA HIS A 29 -2.70 5.51 -5.88
C HIS A 29 -1.93 4.19 -6.04
N LEU A 30 -2.32 3.14 -5.32
CA LEU A 30 -1.75 1.80 -5.49
C LEU A 30 -2.03 1.24 -6.89
N VAL A 31 -3.26 1.38 -7.39
CA VAL A 31 -3.64 0.92 -8.73
C VAL A 31 -3.01 1.78 -9.83
N GLU A 32 -2.87 3.09 -9.60
CA GLU A 32 -2.20 4.02 -10.52
C GLU A 32 -0.67 3.88 -10.54
N GLY A 33 -0.08 3.03 -9.70
CA GLY A 33 1.38 2.82 -9.66
C GLY A 33 2.16 4.00 -9.08
N GLN A 34 1.54 4.83 -8.22
CA GLN A 34 2.20 5.97 -7.58
C GLN A 34 3.23 5.55 -6.52
N TYR A 35 3.21 4.28 -6.11
CA TYR A 35 4.19 3.67 -5.21
C TYR A 35 5.05 2.72 -6.02
N LEU A 36 6.37 2.83 -5.88
CA LEU A 36 7.32 2.11 -6.72
C LEU A 36 7.47 0.65 -6.30
N HIS A 37 7.52 0.42 -4.98
CA HIS A 37 7.66 -0.91 -4.40
C HIS A 37 6.92 -0.96 -3.06
N PRO A 38 5.58 -0.90 -3.07
CA PRO A 38 4.77 -0.89 -1.87
C PRO A 38 5.07 -2.12 -1.01
N ALA A 39 5.46 -1.90 0.25
CA ALA A 39 5.89 -2.97 1.17
C ALA A 39 5.02 -3.07 2.43
N ARG A 40 4.51 -1.95 2.95
CA ARG A 40 3.63 -1.94 4.12
C ARG A 40 2.69 -0.74 4.12
N VAL A 41 1.43 -0.99 4.48
CA VAL A 41 0.46 0.06 4.83
C VAL A 41 0.34 0.13 6.35
N VAL A 42 0.52 1.31 6.93
CA VAL A 42 0.18 1.56 8.34
C VAL A 42 -1.00 2.51 8.38
N ALA A 43 -2.07 2.08 9.04
CA ALA A 43 -3.17 2.93 9.42
C ALA A 43 -2.91 3.48 10.81
N PHE A 44 -3.24 4.75 11.04
CA PHE A 44 -3.13 5.36 12.36
C PHE A 44 -4.33 6.26 12.62
N ASN A 45 -4.68 6.40 13.89
CA ASN A 45 -5.62 7.38 14.39
C ASN A 45 -4.95 8.11 15.55
N THR A 46 -4.54 9.35 15.31
CA THR A 46 -3.86 10.17 16.30
C THR A 46 -4.81 10.65 17.40
N ALA A 47 -6.11 10.80 17.10
CA ALA A 47 -7.11 11.20 18.09
C ALA A 47 -7.39 10.09 19.12
N GLU A 48 -7.34 8.83 18.69
CA GLU A 48 -7.55 7.66 19.54
C GLU A 48 -6.23 7.01 20.02
N GLY A 49 -5.09 7.51 19.54
CA GLY A 49 -3.77 7.07 19.98
C GLY A 49 -3.35 5.67 19.50
N TRP A 50 -3.82 5.21 18.35
CA TRP A 50 -3.45 3.89 17.81
C TRP A 50 -2.81 3.95 16.43
N SER A 51 -2.00 2.92 16.14
CA SER A 51 -1.51 2.60 14.80
C SER A 51 -1.52 1.07 14.61
N ARG A 52 -1.78 0.60 13.39
CA ARG A 52 -1.76 -0.83 13.05
C ARG A 52 -1.24 -1.08 11.64
N ASP A 53 -0.64 -2.23 11.44
CA ASP A 53 -0.33 -2.74 10.10
C ASP A 53 -1.65 -3.11 9.41
N ALA A 54 -1.95 -2.44 8.30
CA ALA A 54 -3.18 -2.60 7.51
C ALA A 54 -2.89 -3.28 6.15
N THR A 55 -1.69 -3.82 5.96
CA THR A 55 -1.23 -4.34 4.68
C THR A 55 -2.16 -5.43 4.12
N ALA A 56 -2.48 -6.44 4.92
CA ALA A 56 -3.37 -7.53 4.50
C ALA A 56 -4.80 -7.02 4.19
N GLU A 57 -5.33 -6.13 5.04
CA GLU A 57 -6.67 -5.56 4.85
C GLU A 57 -6.80 -4.80 3.53
N ILE A 58 -5.79 -3.99 3.19
CA ILE A 58 -5.75 -3.23 1.94
C ILE A 58 -5.55 -4.17 0.74
N ALA A 59 -4.69 -5.17 0.85
CA ALA A 59 -4.49 -6.16 -0.21
C ALA A 59 -5.78 -6.94 -0.52
N ASP A 60 -6.51 -7.36 0.51
CA ASP A 60 -7.79 -8.07 0.35
C ASP A 60 -8.89 -7.19 -0.23
N GLU A 61 -8.88 -5.89 0.09
CA GLU A 61 -9.78 -4.95 -0.55
C GLU A 61 -9.44 -4.72 -2.02
N LEU A 62 -8.16 -4.58 -2.36
CA LEU A 62 -7.72 -4.48 -3.75
C LEU A 62 -8.19 -5.70 -4.55
N ARG A 63 -7.96 -6.91 -4.05
CA ARG A 63 -8.44 -8.17 -4.69
C ARG A 63 -9.94 -8.21 -4.91
N ARG A 64 -10.72 -7.66 -3.99
CA ARG A 64 -12.19 -7.65 -4.09
C ARG A 64 -12.71 -6.60 -5.07
N ARG A 65 -12.04 -5.45 -5.17
CA ARG A 65 -12.49 -4.31 -5.98
C ARG A 65 -11.94 -4.33 -7.40
N PHE A 66 -10.76 -4.90 -7.60
CA PHE A 66 -10.07 -4.95 -8.89
C PHE A 66 -9.83 -6.42 -9.23
N VAL A 67 -10.74 -7.01 -10.00
CA VAL A 67 -10.76 -8.46 -10.28
C VAL A 67 -9.75 -8.84 -11.37
N GLU A 68 -9.41 -7.90 -12.25
CA GLU A 68 -8.46 -8.09 -13.35
C GLU A 68 -7.23 -7.21 -13.11
N PHE A 69 -6.17 -7.84 -12.59
CA PHE A 69 -4.85 -7.21 -12.46
C PHE A 69 -3.91 -7.52 -13.64
N GLU A 70 -4.42 -8.11 -14.74
CA GLU A 70 -3.57 -8.57 -15.86
C GLU A 70 -2.80 -7.43 -16.55
N GLU A 71 -3.27 -6.18 -16.42
CA GLU A 71 -2.58 -4.97 -16.92
C GLU A 71 -2.06 -4.05 -15.79
N THR A 72 -1.95 -4.57 -14.56
CA THR A 72 -1.53 -3.78 -13.39
C THR A 72 -0.02 -3.76 -13.23
N ASP A 73 0.49 -2.68 -12.62
CA ASP A 73 1.90 -2.52 -12.30
C ASP A 73 2.49 -3.74 -11.56
N PRO A 74 3.64 -4.29 -12.00
CA PRO A 74 4.28 -5.46 -11.37
C PRO A 74 4.56 -5.28 -9.88
N SER A 75 4.82 -4.06 -9.42
CA SER A 75 5.06 -3.77 -8.00
C SER A 75 3.80 -3.99 -7.16
N LEU A 76 2.62 -3.71 -7.70
CA LEU A 76 1.36 -3.95 -7.02
C LEU A 76 1.08 -5.46 -6.93
N LEU A 77 1.38 -6.23 -7.97
CA LEU A 77 1.29 -7.69 -7.93
C LEU A 77 2.21 -8.28 -6.84
N GLU A 78 3.47 -7.85 -6.77
CA GLU A 78 4.41 -8.29 -5.73
C GLU A 78 3.89 -7.94 -4.33
N PHE A 79 3.35 -6.73 -4.16
CA PHE A 79 2.74 -6.32 -2.89
C PHE A 79 1.58 -7.23 -2.49
N LEU A 80 0.68 -7.55 -3.42
CA LEU A 80 -0.43 -8.47 -3.18
C LEU A 80 0.11 -9.86 -2.79
N GLU A 81 1.01 -10.43 -3.58
CA GLU A 81 1.61 -11.75 -3.30
C GLU A 81 2.25 -11.81 -1.91
N ARG A 82 3.00 -10.78 -1.51
CA ARG A 82 3.61 -10.69 -0.18
C ARG A 82 2.57 -10.60 0.92
N ALA A 83 1.52 -9.81 0.71
CA ALA A 83 0.43 -9.68 1.67
C ALA A 83 -0.36 -10.98 1.89
N ALA A 84 -0.38 -11.90 0.92
CA ALA A 84 -1.04 -13.21 1.06
C ALA A 84 -0.25 -14.24 1.90
N ARG A 85 1.01 -13.96 2.25
CA ARG A 85 1.90 -14.87 2.99
C ARG A 85 1.85 -14.64 4.51
N HIS A 86 1.01 -13.73 4.97
CA HIS A 86 0.85 -13.30 6.36
C HIS A 86 -0.56 -13.64 6.85
#